data_AF-A0A7C5Q1G6-F1
#
_entry.id   AF-A0A7C5Q1G6-F1
#
_cell.length_a   1.000
_cell.length_b   1.000
_cell.length_c   1.000
_cell.angle_alpha   90.00
_cell.angle_beta   90.00
_cell.angle_gamma   90.00
#
_symmetry.space_group_name_H-M   'P 1'
#
loop_
_entity.id
_entity.type
_entity.pdbx_description
1 polymer ?
#
loop_
_entity_poly.entity_id
_entity_poly.type
_entity_poly.pdbx_seq_one_letter_code
_entity_poly.pdbx_strand_id
1 'polypeptide(L)'
;HALAYVTQTTLSVDDTKSIIDALQNKFPDIQGPRKDDICYATQNRQDAVRELADKVDVFLVIGSANSSNSNRLRELAEKQKVTAYLIDGAEDIDNSWFDNARSIGVTAGASAPEILVQQVITKLEELFNTTIISNKKAAENVRFQLPKELRAN
;
A
#
# COMPACT_ATOMS: atom_id res chain seq x y z
N HIS A 1 -13.19 31.73 -15.27
CA HIS A 1 -13.78 31.12 -14.07
C HIS A 1 -12.66 30.65 -13.17
N ALA A 2 -12.78 30.82 -11.85
CA ALA A 2 -11.81 30.23 -10.92
C ALA A 2 -11.95 28.70 -10.96
N LEU A 3 -10.85 28.00 -11.22
CA LEU A 3 -10.79 26.54 -11.28
C LEU A 3 -9.98 26.03 -10.09
N ALA A 4 -10.45 24.94 -9.48
CA ALA A 4 -9.73 24.25 -8.43
C ALA A 4 -9.80 22.74 -8.63
N TYR A 5 -8.85 22.01 -8.04
CA TYR A 5 -8.86 20.55 -8.02
C TYR A 5 -8.72 20.02 -6.59
N VAL A 6 -9.21 18.79 -6.40
CA VAL A 6 -9.04 17.95 -5.20
C VAL A 6 -8.71 16.53 -5.66
N THR A 7 -8.06 15.75 -4.80
CA THR A 7 -7.65 14.37 -5.13
C THR A 7 -8.30 13.36 -4.19
N GLN A 8 -8.49 12.13 -4.65
CA GLN A 8 -8.90 11.03 -3.78
C GLN A 8 -7.71 10.59 -2.90
N THR A 9 -7.99 10.25 -1.64
CA THR A 9 -6.97 10.01 -0.62
C THR A 9 -6.10 8.76 -0.83
N THR A 10 -6.56 7.83 -1.67
CA THR A 10 -5.97 6.49 -1.86
C THR A 10 -5.34 6.26 -3.24
N LEU A 11 -5.11 7.34 -4.01
CA LEU A 11 -4.52 7.25 -5.34
C LEU A 11 -3.02 6.89 -5.29
N SER A 12 -2.49 6.48 -6.44
CA SER A 12 -1.04 6.38 -6.63
C SER A 12 -0.43 7.79 -6.57
N VAL A 13 0.63 7.95 -5.77
CA VAL A 13 1.30 9.25 -5.59
C VAL A 13 1.91 9.73 -6.91
N ASP A 14 2.56 8.84 -7.65
CA ASP A 14 3.27 9.18 -8.89
C ASP A 14 2.31 9.53 -10.03
N ASP A 15 1.23 8.75 -10.17
CA ASP A 15 0.22 8.99 -11.20
C ASP A 15 -0.53 10.30 -10.90
N THR A 16 -0.83 10.56 -9.62
CA THR A 16 -1.49 11.81 -9.19
C THR A 16 -0.62 13.03 -9.48
N LYS A 17 0.69 12.95 -9.16
CA LYS A 17 1.64 14.02 -9.47
C LYS A 17 1.67 14.31 -10.97
N SER A 18 1.75 13.28 -11.80
CA SER A 18 1.78 13.42 -13.27
C SER A 18 0.51 14.07 -13.82
N ILE A 19 -0.65 13.76 -13.24
CA ILE A 19 -1.93 14.38 -13.60
C ILE A 19 -1.99 15.85 -13.14
N ILE A 20 -1.52 16.16 -11.93
CA ILE A 20 -1.44 17.53 -11.42
C ILE A 20 -0.54 18.38 -12.32
N ASP A 21 0.63 17.87 -12.72
CA ASP A 21 1.55 18.57 -13.62
C ASP A 21 0.86 18.86 -14.96
N ALA A 22 0.13 17.91 -15.52
CA ALA A 22 -0.65 18.11 -16.75
C ALA A 22 -1.78 19.14 -16.58
N LEU A 23 -2.47 19.15 -15.44
CA LEU A 23 -3.51 20.13 -15.13
C LEU A 23 -2.94 21.54 -15.00
N GLN A 24 -1.81 21.71 -14.31
CA GLN A 24 -1.14 23.00 -14.14
C GLN A 24 -0.60 23.53 -15.47
N ASN A 25 -0.07 22.65 -16.34
CA ASN A 25 0.36 23.03 -17.69
C ASN A 25 -0.81 23.51 -18.56
N LYS A 26 -1.98 22.89 -18.44
CA LYS A 26 -3.18 23.24 -19.22
C LYS A 26 -3.93 24.44 -18.66
N PHE A 27 -3.94 24.59 -17.33
CA PHE A 27 -4.66 25.62 -16.60
C PHE A 27 -3.73 26.29 -15.58
N PRO A 28 -2.89 27.25 -15.99
CA PRO A 28 -1.85 27.83 -15.13
C PRO A 28 -2.35 28.47 -13.83
N ASP A 29 -3.60 28.97 -13.83
CA ASP A 29 -4.22 29.63 -12.67
C ASP A 29 -5.01 28.67 -11.76
N ILE A 30 -5.00 27.36 -12.04
CA ILE A 30 -5.75 26.36 -11.26
C ILE A 30 -5.25 26.32 -9.80
N GLN A 31 -6.19 26.34 -8.85
CA GLN A 31 -5.88 26.29 -7.42
C GLN A 31 -5.94 24.86 -6.89
N GLY A 32 -4.93 24.46 -6.13
CA GLY A 32 -4.87 23.15 -5.47
C GLY A 32 -4.61 23.28 -3.97
N PRO A 33 -4.73 22.16 -3.23
CA PRO A 33 -4.33 22.12 -1.84
C PRO A 33 -2.81 22.32 -1.70
N ARG A 34 -2.33 22.80 -0.54
CA ARG A 34 -0.89 23.08 -0.29
C ARG A 34 -0.01 21.81 -0.35
N LYS A 35 -0.62 20.65 -0.12
CA LYS A 35 -0.12 19.28 -0.38
C LYS A 35 -1.26 18.54 -1.07
N ASP A 36 -0.97 17.57 -1.94
CA ASP A 36 -2.01 16.68 -2.46
C ASP A 36 -2.86 16.08 -1.32
N ASP A 37 -4.11 15.71 -1.61
CA ASP A 37 -5.03 15.17 -0.60
C ASP A 37 -4.77 13.68 -0.32
N ILE A 38 -3.67 13.11 -0.83
CA ILE A 38 -3.29 11.73 -0.55
C ILE A 38 -2.94 11.63 0.94
N CYS A 39 -3.56 10.68 1.64
CA CYS A 39 -3.37 10.59 3.08
C CYS A 39 -2.00 10.02 3.42
N TYR A 40 -1.47 10.38 4.59
CA TYR A 40 -0.17 9.89 5.08
C TYR A 40 -0.07 8.35 5.05
N ALA A 41 -1.18 7.66 5.36
CA ALA A 41 -1.23 6.21 5.43
C ALA A 41 -1.03 5.54 4.05
N THR A 42 -1.53 6.17 2.98
CA THR A 42 -1.33 5.71 1.60
C THR A 42 0.10 6.00 1.14
N GLN A 43 0.62 7.20 1.39
CA GLN A 43 2.00 7.57 1.05
C GLN A 43 3.00 6.63 1.73
N ASN A 44 2.92 6.46 3.05
CA ASN A 44 3.84 5.63 3.83
C ASN A 44 3.88 4.18 3.33
N ARG A 45 2.73 3.61 2.98
CA ARG A 45 2.65 2.24 2.47
C ARG A 45 3.26 2.13 1.08
N GLN A 46 3.02 3.09 0.19
CA GLN A 46 3.65 3.11 -1.13
C GLN A 46 5.17 3.24 -1.02
N ASP A 47 5.66 4.11 -0.12
CA ASP A 47 7.10 4.26 0.13
C ASP A 47 7.72 2.97 0.68
N ALA A 48 7.06 2.30 1.62
CA ALA A 48 7.52 1.02 2.15
C ALA A 48 7.59 -0.07 1.06
N VAL A 49 6.63 -0.10 0.13
CA VAL A 49 6.68 -1.02 -1.02
C VAL A 49 7.86 -0.69 -1.94
N ARG A 50 8.09 0.59 -2.26
CA ARG A 50 9.25 0.99 -3.07
C ARG A 50 10.57 0.58 -2.42
N GLU A 51 10.72 0.82 -1.12
CA GLU A 51 11.96 0.52 -0.40
C GLU A 51 12.25 -0.99 -0.28
N LEU A 52 11.20 -1.81 -0.33
CA LEU A 52 11.31 -3.26 -0.23
C LEU A 52 11.40 -3.94 -1.60
N ALA A 53 10.90 -3.32 -2.68
CA ALA A 53 10.89 -3.91 -4.02
C ALA A 53 12.27 -4.35 -4.52
N ASP A 54 13.32 -3.55 -4.30
CA ASP A 54 14.67 -3.92 -4.75
C ASP A 54 15.31 -5.05 -3.92
N LYS A 55 14.62 -5.55 -2.88
CA LYS A 55 15.12 -6.54 -1.92
C LYS A 55 14.34 -7.85 -1.95
N VAL A 56 13.30 -7.95 -2.78
CA VAL A 56 12.40 -9.11 -2.81
C VAL A 56 12.16 -9.61 -4.24
N ASP A 57 12.01 -10.92 -4.39
CA ASP A 57 11.76 -11.55 -5.70
C ASP A 57 10.26 -11.60 -6.01
N VAL A 58 9.43 -11.72 -4.97
CA VAL A 58 7.97 -11.80 -5.05
C VAL A 58 7.35 -10.95 -3.95
N PHE A 59 6.24 -10.29 -4.26
CA PHE A 59 5.42 -9.55 -3.31
C PHE A 59 4.08 -10.22 -3.08
N LEU A 60 3.67 -10.31 -1.81
CA LEU A 60 2.31 -10.58 -1.39
C LEU A 60 1.71 -9.30 -0.80
N VAL A 61 0.63 -8.83 -1.41
CA VAL A 61 -0.15 -7.68 -0.94
C VAL A 61 -1.45 -8.19 -0.36
N ILE A 62 -1.63 -8.01 0.94
CA ILE A 62 -2.81 -8.49 1.65
C ILE A 62 -3.93 -7.45 1.57
N GLY A 63 -5.07 -7.85 1.04
CA GLY A 63 -6.30 -7.10 0.99
C GLY A 63 -7.16 -7.43 -0.23
N SER A 64 -8.43 -7.09 -0.14
CA SER A 64 -9.42 -7.51 -1.13
C SER A 64 -9.28 -6.85 -2.49
N ALA A 65 -9.75 -7.55 -3.54
CA ALA A 65 -9.72 -7.10 -4.93
C ALA A 65 -10.42 -5.74 -5.17
N ASN A 66 -11.40 -5.38 -4.35
CA ASN A 66 -12.12 -4.11 -4.43
C ASN A 66 -11.43 -2.96 -3.66
N SER A 67 -10.32 -3.21 -2.96
CA SER A 67 -9.55 -2.18 -2.24
C SER A 67 -8.65 -1.42 -3.21
N SER A 68 -8.97 -0.16 -3.48
CA SER A 68 -8.13 0.71 -4.32
C SER A 68 -6.70 0.80 -3.79
N ASN A 69 -6.53 1.05 -2.47
CA ASN A 69 -5.20 1.16 -1.87
C ASN A 69 -4.40 -0.14 -2.01
N SER A 70 -5.01 -1.31 -1.79
CA SER A 70 -4.30 -2.59 -1.95
C SER A 70 -3.86 -2.82 -3.39
N ASN A 71 -4.74 -2.52 -4.36
CA ASN A 71 -4.36 -2.58 -5.78
C ASN A 71 -3.23 -1.61 -6.13
N ARG A 72 -3.25 -0.37 -5.62
CA ARG A 72 -2.14 0.58 -5.84
C ARG A 72 -0.80 0.05 -5.31
N LEU A 73 -0.79 -0.69 -4.20
CA LEU A 73 0.43 -1.32 -3.68
C LEU A 73 0.92 -2.46 -4.58
N ARG A 74 0.03 -3.32 -5.08
CA ARG A 74 0.38 -4.38 -6.04
C ARG A 74 0.94 -3.77 -7.33
N GLU A 75 0.20 -2.85 -7.93
CA GLU A 75 0.59 -2.17 -9.17
C GLU A 75 1.93 -1.42 -9.00
N LEU A 76 2.20 -0.86 -7.82
CA LEU A 76 3.47 -0.22 -7.53
C LEU A 76 4.64 -1.21 -7.51
N ALA A 77 4.47 -2.39 -6.90
CA ALA A 77 5.48 -3.45 -6.94
C ALA A 77 5.72 -3.94 -8.39
N GLU A 78 4.65 -4.11 -9.17
CA GLU A 78 4.75 -4.48 -10.59
C GLU A 78 5.48 -3.42 -11.42
N LYS A 79 5.24 -2.12 -11.16
CA LYS A 79 5.99 -1.02 -11.78
C LYS A 79 7.49 -1.06 -11.44
N GLN A 80 7.85 -1.60 -10.27
CA GLN A 80 9.26 -1.87 -9.89
C GLN A 80 9.80 -3.19 -10.46
N LYS A 81 9.07 -3.84 -11.38
CA LYS A 81 9.42 -5.11 -12.03
C LYS A 81 9.51 -6.30 -11.07
N VAL A 82 8.81 -6.24 -9.94
CA VAL A 82 8.66 -7.37 -9.02
C VAL A 82 7.31 -8.01 -9.24
N THR A 83 7.27 -9.35 -9.35
CA THR A 83 6.01 -10.09 -9.43
C THR A 83 5.23 -9.90 -8.13
N ALA A 84 3.97 -9.43 -8.21
CA ALA A 84 3.17 -9.15 -7.03
C ALA A 84 1.78 -9.78 -7.12
N TYR A 85 1.36 -10.40 -6.02
CA TYR A 85 0.05 -11.05 -5.90
C TYR A 85 -0.81 -10.31 -4.89
N LEU A 86 -2.09 -10.11 -5.22
CA LEU A 86 -3.08 -9.59 -4.30
C LEU A 86 -3.84 -10.78 -3.71
N ILE A 87 -3.82 -10.91 -2.39
CA ILE A 87 -4.43 -12.03 -1.66
C ILE A 87 -5.35 -11.50 -0.56
N ASP A 88 -6.49 -12.16 -0.33
CA ASP A 88 -7.37 -11.86 0.80
C ASP A 88 -6.82 -12.49 2.09
N GLY A 89 -6.19 -13.67 1.99
CA GLY A 89 -5.66 -14.40 3.15
C GLY A 89 -4.57 -15.40 2.82
N ALA A 90 -4.16 -16.16 3.84
CA ALA A 90 -3.09 -17.17 3.74
C ALA A 90 -3.49 -18.39 2.89
N GLU A 91 -4.79 -18.62 2.74
CA GLU A 91 -5.40 -19.67 1.93
C GLU A 91 -5.25 -19.44 0.42
N ASP A 92 -5.05 -18.19 -0.01
CA ASP A 92 -4.87 -17.85 -1.43
C ASP A 92 -3.44 -18.11 -1.91
N ILE A 93 -2.51 -18.43 -1.00
CA ILE A 93 -1.10 -18.63 -1.32
C ILE A 93 -0.93 -19.90 -2.17
N ASP A 94 -0.44 -19.71 -3.39
CA ASP A 94 0.00 -20.80 -4.26
C ASP A 94 1.52 -20.97 -4.16
N ASN A 95 1.97 -22.18 -3.82
CA ASN A 95 3.37 -22.50 -3.65
C ASN A 95 4.19 -22.28 -4.93
N SER A 96 3.58 -22.44 -6.11
CA SER A 96 4.26 -22.26 -7.40
C SER A 96 4.74 -20.83 -7.64
N TRP A 97 4.20 -19.85 -6.92
CA TRP A 97 4.65 -18.46 -6.99
C TRP A 97 6.09 -18.28 -6.49
N PHE A 98 6.62 -19.25 -5.73
CA PHE A 98 7.91 -19.14 -5.06
C PHE A 98 8.99 -20.08 -5.61
N ASP A 99 8.73 -20.81 -6.71
CA ASP A 99 9.64 -21.83 -7.24
C ASP A 99 11.09 -21.34 -7.46
N ASN A 100 11.28 -20.04 -7.71
CA ASN A 100 12.59 -19.42 -7.88
C ASN A 100 12.83 -18.20 -6.95
N ALA A 101 11.96 -17.98 -5.97
CA ALA A 101 12.06 -16.85 -5.06
C ALA A 101 12.95 -17.19 -3.86
N ARG A 102 13.90 -16.31 -3.53
CA ARG A 102 14.71 -16.39 -2.30
C ARG A 102 14.21 -15.46 -1.21
N SER A 103 13.41 -14.48 -1.60
CA SER A 103 12.94 -13.40 -0.75
C SER A 103 11.51 -13.03 -1.10
N ILE A 104 10.65 -12.97 -0.08
CA ILE A 104 9.23 -12.68 -0.20
C ILE A 104 8.94 -11.40 0.56
N GLY A 105 8.43 -10.39 -0.13
CA GLY A 105 7.92 -9.17 0.47
C GLY A 105 6.48 -9.35 0.89
N VAL A 106 6.14 -9.00 2.12
CA VAL A 106 4.76 -9.00 2.62
C VAL A 106 4.37 -7.58 2.99
N THR A 107 3.26 -7.11 2.43
CA THR A 107 2.66 -5.82 2.77
C THR A 107 1.15 -5.95 2.85
N ALA A 108 0.48 -4.92 3.36
CA ALA A 108 -0.95 -4.94 3.60
C ALA A 108 -1.60 -3.59 3.25
N GLY A 109 -2.78 -3.67 2.64
CA GLY A 109 -3.63 -2.50 2.44
C GLY A 109 -4.06 -1.88 3.77
N ALA A 110 -4.45 -0.60 3.75
CA ALA A 110 -4.87 0.11 4.95
C ALA A 110 -6.08 -0.52 5.67
N SER A 111 -6.90 -1.31 4.96
CA SER A 111 -8.09 -1.98 5.49
C SER A 111 -7.84 -3.43 5.92
N ALA A 112 -6.65 -4.00 5.69
CA ALA A 112 -6.38 -5.39 6.03
C ALA A 112 -6.07 -5.51 7.54
N PRO A 113 -6.79 -6.37 8.29
CA PRO A 113 -6.50 -6.63 9.68
C PRO A 113 -5.11 -7.23 9.90
N GLU A 114 -4.44 -6.82 10.99
CA GLU A 114 -3.12 -7.34 11.38
C GLU A 114 -3.11 -8.87 11.54
N ILE A 115 -4.23 -9.48 11.94
CA ILE A 115 -4.34 -10.93 12.08
C ILE A 115 -4.13 -11.66 10.74
N LEU A 116 -4.58 -11.09 9.62
CA LEU A 116 -4.36 -11.68 8.29
C LEU A 116 -2.89 -11.62 7.90
N VAL A 117 -2.22 -10.51 8.23
CA VAL A 117 -0.77 -10.36 8.04
C VAL A 117 -0.02 -11.44 8.78
N GLN A 118 -0.37 -11.67 10.05
CA GLN A 118 0.27 -12.72 10.83
C GLN A 118 -0.02 -14.12 10.33
N GLN A 119 -1.25 -14.42 9.90
CA GLN A 119 -1.56 -15.71 9.30
C GLN A 119 -0.74 -15.99 8.04
N VAL A 120 -0.56 -14.98 7.17
CA VAL A 120 0.29 -15.10 5.98
C VAL A 120 1.74 -15.33 6.37
N ILE A 121 2.27 -14.58 7.33
CA ILE A 121 3.65 -14.75 7.83
C ILE A 121 3.84 -16.17 8.39
N THR A 122 2.96 -16.62 9.28
CA THR A 122 3.01 -17.98 9.86
C THR A 122 2.96 -19.04 8.78
N LYS A 123 2.10 -18.88 7.76
CA LYS A 123 2.02 -19.83 6.65
C LYS A 123 3.33 -19.91 5.86
N LEU A 124 3.98 -18.77 5.59
CA LEU A 124 5.27 -18.73 4.91
C LEU A 124 6.39 -19.35 5.76
N GLU A 125 6.39 -19.15 7.07
CA GLU A 125 7.32 -19.80 8.00
C GLU A 125 7.16 -21.33 7.96
N GLU A 126 5.93 -21.84 7.99
CA GLU A 126 5.65 -23.28 7.89
C GLU A 126 6.10 -23.90 6.56
N LEU A 127 5.93 -23.16 5.45
CA LEU A 127 6.27 -23.64 4.12
C LEU A 127 7.78 -23.67 3.85
N PHE A 128 8.52 -22.67 4.32
CA PHE A 128 9.90 -22.44 3.89
C PHE A 128 10.92 -22.29 5.02
N ASN A 129 10.51 -22.38 6.29
CA ASN A 129 11.38 -22.17 7.46
C ASN A 129 12.15 -20.82 7.35
N THR A 130 11.40 -19.73 7.19
CA THR A 130 11.92 -18.40 6.84
C THR A 130 12.50 -17.64 8.03
N THR A 131 13.29 -16.60 7.73
CA THR A 131 13.69 -15.59 8.71
C THR A 131 12.90 -14.31 8.45
N ILE A 132 12.18 -13.82 9.45
CA ILE A 132 11.42 -12.57 9.33
C ILE A 132 12.33 -11.37 9.54
N ILE A 133 12.38 -10.48 8.55
CA ILE A 133 13.04 -9.18 8.64
C ILE A 133 11.97 -8.10 8.57
N SER A 134 11.77 -7.37 9.68
CA SER A 134 10.88 -6.21 9.70
C SER A 134 11.66 -4.95 9.37
N ASN A 135 11.16 -4.16 8.41
CA ASN A 135 11.69 -2.83 8.19
C ASN A 135 11.25 -1.93 9.35
N LYS A 136 12.18 -1.21 9.97
CA LYS A 136 11.85 -0.33 11.11
C LYS A 136 10.98 0.83 10.58
N LYS A 137 9.69 0.80 10.92
CA LYS A 137 8.67 1.76 10.48
C LYS A 137 9.08 3.22 10.74
N ALA A 138 8.70 4.12 9.83
CA ALA A 138 8.39 5.49 10.22
C ALA A 138 7.22 5.45 11.23
N ALA A 139 7.38 6.05 12.41
CA ALA A 139 6.37 5.96 13.47
C ALA A 139 5.05 6.63 13.03
N GLU A 140 3.99 5.85 12.85
CA GLU A 140 2.64 6.35 12.62
C GLU A 140 1.94 6.61 13.96
N ASN A 141 1.95 7.86 14.42
CA ASN A 141 1.40 8.24 15.73
C ASN A 141 0.00 8.88 15.67
N VAL A 142 -0.67 8.84 14.51
CA VAL A 142 -1.98 9.47 14.32
C VAL A 142 -3.08 8.55 14.87
N ARG A 143 -3.94 9.09 15.73
CA ARG A 143 -5.13 8.39 16.25
C ARG A 143 -6.37 9.22 16.06
N PHE A 144 -7.41 8.62 15.48
CA PHE A 144 -8.73 9.22 15.41
C PHE A 144 -9.58 8.70 16.57
N GLN A 145 -10.01 9.60 17.45
CA GLN A 145 -10.88 9.23 18.56
C GLN A 145 -12.30 9.00 18.05
N LEU A 146 -13.02 8.08 18.70
CA LEU A 146 -14.45 7.95 18.47
C LEU A 146 -15.18 9.27 18.80
N PRO A 147 -16.24 9.62 18.05
CA PRO A 147 -17.18 10.67 18.44
C PRO A 147 -17.62 10.50 19.89
N LYS A 148 -17.89 11.59 20.60
CA LYS A 148 -18.19 11.56 22.04
C LYS A 148 -19.38 10.66 22.36
N GLU A 149 -20.34 10.61 21.44
CA GLU A 149 -21.59 9.86 21.49
C GLU A 149 -21.38 8.34 21.42
N LEU A 150 -20.23 7.89 20.92
CA LEU A 150 -19.88 6.48 20.74
C LEU A 150 -18.79 5.99 21.71
N ARG A 151 -18.36 6.84 22.65
CA ARG A 151 -17.42 6.43 23.70
C ARG A 151 -18.21 5.64 24.74
N ALA A 152 -17.74 4.43 25.05
CA ALA A 152 -18.26 3.69 26.19
C ALA A 152 -18.07 4.55 27.47
N ASN A 153 -19.13 4.68 28.27
CA ASN A 153 -19.08 5.35 29.57
C ASN A 153 -18.08 4.69 30.51
#